data_AF-A0A699TDR6-F1
#
_entry.id   AF-A0A699TDR6-F1
#
_cell.length_a   1.000
_cell.length_b   1.000
_cell.length_c   1.000
_cell.angle_alpha   90.00
_cell.angle_beta   90.00
_cell.angle_gamma   90.00
#
_symmetry.space_group_name_H-M   'P 1'
#
loop_
_entity.id
_entity.type
_entity.pdbx_description
1 polymer ?
#
loop_
_entity_poly.entity_id
_entity_poly.type
_entity_poly.pdbx_seq_one_letter_code
_entity_poly.pdbx_strand_id
1 'polypeptide(L)' 'NSPPRVTAAKASAVSAAQGKKGTWVWRPKCLVLDHDLRTTSTSMTFKRFDYNDALGRSKSVMAWVPKRV' A
#
# COMPACT_ATOMS: atom_id res chain seq x y z
N ASN A 1 34.69 -14.98 -4.86
CA ASN A 1 33.58 -14.15 -5.37
C ASN A 1 32.70 -13.73 -4.20
N SER A 2 33.00 -12.57 -3.63
CA SER A 2 32.27 -12.00 -2.49
C SER A 2 31.08 -11.18 -3.00
N PRO A 3 29.91 -11.19 -2.33
CA PRO A 3 28.74 -10.46 -2.81
C PRO A 3 28.93 -8.94 -2.72
N PRO A 4 28.30 -8.16 -3.62
CA PRO A 4 28.43 -6.71 -3.64
C PRO A 4 27.79 -6.10 -2.39
N ARG A 5 28.52 -5.15 -1.77
CA ARG A 5 28.11 -4.44 -0.55
C ARG A 5 26.96 -3.48 -0.89
N VAL A 6 25.76 -3.78 -0.39
CA VAL A 6 24.57 -2.93 -0.54
C VAL A 6 24.67 -1.75 0.45
N THR A 7 24.74 -0.53 -0.08
CA THR A 7 24.62 0.69 0.73
C THR A 7 23.13 0.91 1.04
N ALA A 8 22.73 0.71 2.29
CA ALA A 8 21.35 0.97 2.71
C ALA A 8 21.04 2.48 2.61
N ALA A 9 20.01 2.85 1.85
CA ALA A 9 19.49 4.21 1.82
C ALA A 9 18.89 4.54 3.20
N LYS A 10 19.32 5.67 3.78
CA LYS A 10 18.86 6.13 5.09
C LYS A 10 17.37 6.51 5.00
N ALA A 11 16.50 5.76 5.68
CA ALA A 11 15.09 6.10 5.77
C ALA A 11 14.93 7.50 6.38
N SER A 12 14.10 8.34 5.75
CA SER A 12 13.76 9.66 6.29
C SER A 12 12.97 9.47 7.59
N ALA A 13 13.57 9.81 8.71
CA ALA A 13 12.96 9.67 10.02
C ALA A 13 11.76 10.63 10.14
N VAL A 14 10.55 10.08 10.06
CA VAL A 14 9.32 10.81 10.39
C VAL A 14 9.31 11.02 11.91
N SER A 15 9.46 12.27 12.32
CA SER A 15 9.27 12.67 13.72
C SER A 15 7.79 12.57 14.08
N ALA A 16 7.44 11.57 14.90
CA ALA A 16 6.14 11.54 15.58
C ALA A 16 6.24 12.46 16.80
N ALA A 17 5.75 13.68 16.68
CA ALA A 17 5.58 14.54 17.84
C ALA A 17 4.50 13.92 18.75
N GLN A 18 4.87 13.55 19.98
CA GLN A 18 3.89 13.17 21.01
C GLN A 18 3.21 14.44 21.54
N GLY A 19 2.29 14.95 20.75
CA GLY A 19 1.43 16.08 21.06
C GLY A 19 0.11 15.60 21.66
N LYS A 20 0.01 15.80 22.97
CA LYS A 20 -1.20 15.98 23.80
C LYS A 20 -2.51 15.97 23.00
N LYS A 21 -3.35 14.95 23.23
CA LYS A 21 -4.77 14.78 22.88
C LYS A 21 -5.43 15.93 22.09
N GLY A 22 -4.95 16.15 20.87
CA GLY A 22 -5.41 17.17 19.95
C GLY A 22 -5.30 16.60 18.55
N THR A 23 -6.40 16.62 17.81
CA THR A 23 -6.58 15.93 16.54
C THR A 23 -5.40 16.17 15.59
N TRP A 24 -4.64 15.12 15.29
CA TRP A 24 -3.59 15.15 14.29
C TRP A 24 -4.19 15.27 12.90
N VAL A 25 -4.28 16.50 12.39
CA VAL A 25 -4.66 16.74 11.00
C VAL A 25 -3.39 16.69 10.15
N TRP A 26 -3.20 15.61 9.40
CA TRP A 26 -2.16 15.52 8.39
C TRP A 26 -2.42 16.56 7.29
N ARG A 27 -1.46 17.44 7.04
CA ARG A 27 -1.45 18.34 5.88
C ARG A 27 -0.29 17.98 4.95
N PRO A 28 -0.56 17.37 3.79
CA PRO A 28 0.49 17.13 2.81
C PRO A 28 1.04 18.47 2.30
N LYS A 29 2.37 18.58 2.22
CA LYS A 29 3.09 19.83 1.87
C LYS A 29 3.30 20.00 0.37
N CYS A 30 2.81 19.08 -0.44
CA CYS A 30 2.95 19.09 -1.89
C CYS A 30 1.58 19.30 -2.54
N LEU A 31 1.55 19.98 -3.69
CA LEU A 31 0.42 19.89 -4.60
C LEU A 31 0.28 18.41 -4.98
N VAL A 32 -0.70 17.75 -4.36
CA VAL A 32 -1.19 16.48 -4.87
C VAL A 32 -1.68 16.85 -6.26
N LEU A 33 -0.92 16.47 -7.29
CA LEU A 33 -1.47 16.42 -8.64
C LEU A 33 -2.63 15.45 -8.51
N ASP A 34 -3.82 16.00 -8.33
CA ASP A 34 -5.06 15.25 -8.44
C ASP A 34 -5.14 14.94 -9.92
N HIS A 35 -4.50 13.83 -10.29
CA HIS A 35 -4.59 13.31 -11.62
C HIS A 35 -6.01 12.77 -11.69
N ASP A 36 -6.92 13.66 -12.07
CA ASP A 36 -8.28 13.39 -12.48
C ASP A 36 -8.21 12.57 -13.79
N LEU A 37 -7.60 11.40 -13.69
CA LEU A 37 -7.79 10.29 -14.60
C LEU A 37 -9.19 9.81 -14.27
N ARG A 38 -10.15 10.48 -14.89
CA ARG A 38 -11.34 9.94 -15.53
C ARG A 38 -11.28 8.42 -15.72
N THR A 39 -11.39 7.73 -14.60
CA THR A 39 -11.47 6.30 -14.46
C THR A 39 -12.70 6.17 -13.61
N THR A 40 -13.82 5.83 -14.26
CA THR A 40 -15.03 5.33 -13.64
C THR A 40 -14.68 4.80 -12.25
N SER A 41 -15.17 5.46 -11.19
CA SER A 41 -14.83 5.13 -9.80
C SER A 41 -15.43 3.77 -9.45
N THR A 42 -14.90 2.71 -10.05
CA THR A 42 -15.21 1.34 -9.71
C THR A 42 -14.59 1.11 -8.35
N SER A 43 -15.41 1.14 -7.31
CA SER A 43 -14.99 0.76 -5.97
C SER A 43 -14.24 -0.57 -6.05
N MET A 44 -13.03 -0.66 -5.50
CA MET A 44 -12.29 -1.91 -5.44
C MET A 44 -12.66 -2.62 -4.14
N THR A 45 -13.01 -3.90 -4.20
CA THR A 45 -13.21 -4.72 -3.01
C THR A 45 -11.96 -5.55 -2.76
N PHE A 46 -11.46 -5.54 -1.52
CA PHE A 46 -10.39 -6.43 -1.10
C PHE A 46 -11.00 -7.80 -0.78
N LYS A 47 -10.67 -8.83 -1.57
CA LYS A 47 -11.21 -10.18 -1.41
C LYS A 47 -10.11 -11.21 -1.25
N ARG A 48 -10.41 -12.27 -0.50
CA ARG A 48 -9.58 -13.46 -0.37
C ARG A 48 -9.94 -14.45 -1.47
N PHE A 49 -8.93 -15.00 -2.13
CA PHE A 49 -9.06 -16.06 -3.13
C PHE A 49 -8.28 -17.27 -2.67
N ASP A 50 -8.96 -18.41 -2.56
CA ASP A 50 -8.35 -19.68 -2.22
C ASP A 50 -8.00 -20.47 -3.48
N TYR A 51 -6.84 -21.14 -3.49
CA TYR A 51 -6.37 -21.99 -4.59
C TYR A 51 -5.46 -23.11 -4.07
N ASN A 52 -5.26 -24.16 -4.87
CA ASN A 52 -4.26 -25.18 -4.59
C ASN A 52 -3.02 -24.95 -5.45
N ASP A 53 -1.83 -24.96 -4.85
CA ASP A 53 -0.58 -24.84 -5.58
C ASP A 53 -0.24 -26.12 -6.37
N ALA A 54 0.82 -26.09 -7.18
CA ALA A 54 1.24 -27.23 -7.99
C ALA A 54 1.63 -28.48 -7.16
N LEU A 55 1.82 -28.31 -5.85
CA LEU A 55 2.09 -29.39 -4.90
C LEU A 55 0.82 -29.84 -4.14
N GLY A 56 -0.35 -29.32 -4.51
CA GLY A 56 -1.64 -29.66 -3.92
C GLY A 56 -1.89 -29.01 -2.55
N ARG A 57 -1.11 -28.01 -2.15
CA ARG A 57 -1.33 -27.31 -0.88
C ARG A 57 -2.34 -26.19 -1.06
N SER A 58 -3.30 -26.12 -0.15
CA SER A 58 -4.27 -25.02 -0.12
C SER A 58 -3.62 -23.72 0.36
N LYS A 59 -3.78 -22.67 -0.44
CA LYS A 59 -3.25 -21.32 -0.23
C LYS A 59 -4.37 -20.31 -0.42
N SER A 60 -4.13 -19.11 0.08
CA SER A 60 -5.04 -17.99 -0.13
C SER A 60 -4.29 -16.70 -0.42
N VAL A 61 -4.75 -15.94 -1.41
CA VAL A 61 -4.21 -14.62 -1.76
C VAL A 61 -5.26 -13.55 -1.51
N MET A 62 -4.84 -12.40 -0.98
CA MET A 62 -5.69 -11.22 -0.93
C MET A 62 -5.42 -10.36 -2.16
N ALA A 63 -6.46 -10.04 -2.92
CA ALA A 63 -6.36 -9.21 -4.11
C ALA A 63 -7.43 -8.13 -4.14
N TRP A 64 -7.08 -6.97 -4.71
CA TRP A 64 -8.03 -5.92 -5.02
C TRP A 64 -8.78 -6.26 -6.30
N VAL A 65 -10.11 -6.32 -6.22
CA VAL A 65 -10.97 -6.68 -7.34
C VAL A 65 -11.88 -5.50 -7.68
N PRO A 66 -11.97 -5.07 -8.95
CA PRO A 66 -12.96 -4.09 -9.35
C PRO A 66 -14.38 -4.58 -9.06
N LYS A 67 -15.18 -3.77 -8.37
CA LYS A 67 -16.61 -4.07 -8.16
C LYS A 67 -17.35 -3.77 -9.46
N ARG A 68 -18.01 -4.79 -10.02
CA ARG A 68 -19.01 -4.59 -11.07
C ARG A 68 -20.27 -4.04 -10.39
N VAL A 69 -20.75 -2.89 -10.87
CA VAL A 69 -22.02 -2.27 -10.46
C VAL A 69 -23.17 -3.00 -11.14
#